data_AF-A0A970ZDZ1-F1
#
_entry.id   AF-A0A970ZDZ1-F1
#
_cell.length_a   1.000
_cell.length_b   1.000
_cell.length_c   1.000
_cell.angle_alpha   90.00
_cell.angle_beta   90.00
_cell.angle_gamma   90.00
#
_symmetry.space_group_name_H-M   'P 1'
#
loop_
_entity.id
_entity.type
_entity.pdbx_description
1 polymer ?
#
loop_
_entity_poly.entity_id
_entity_poly.type
_entity_poly.pdbx_seq_one_letter_code
_entity_poly.pdbx_strand_id
1 'polypeptide(L)'
;MIGLSVIFLTNEALAATPASLDADVRVTGIEDGGTIDSSKNVDVTIDFQVPVKGDGVDDYYQHDDTVTLLLSTSFHFDAAPAGPIDLMHQSKKLGTVTLSNNSENQAIATIVFNGDEDVFDPEKISDGGQPYSNVSGQF
;
A
#
# COMPACT_ATOMS: atom_id res chain seq x y z
N MET A 1 8.07 53.43 10.67
CA MET A 1 7.07 52.38 10.89
C MET A 1 7.35 51.32 9.83
N ILE A 2 7.88 50.17 10.24
CA ILE A 2 8.45 49.17 9.33
C ILE A 2 7.31 48.24 8.92
N GLY A 3 6.94 48.24 7.64
CA GLY A 3 5.94 47.35 7.08
C GLY A 3 6.48 45.92 7.01
N LEU A 4 5.89 45.03 7.79
CA LEU A 4 6.21 43.61 7.83
C LEU A 4 5.50 42.93 6.64
N SER A 5 6.23 42.64 5.56
CA SER A 5 5.73 41.76 4.50
C SER A 5 5.80 40.32 5.00
N VAL A 6 4.63 39.72 5.22
CA VAL A 6 4.49 38.29 5.47
C VAL A 6 4.47 37.61 4.10
N ILE A 7 5.54 36.90 3.75
CA ILE A 7 5.54 36.00 2.60
C ILE A 7 4.72 34.78 3.01
N PHE A 8 3.70 34.46 2.21
CA PHE A 8 2.88 33.27 2.39
C PHE A 8 3.78 32.04 2.27
N LEU A 9 4.08 31.39 3.38
CA LEU A 9 4.40 29.96 3.37
C LEU A 9 3.06 29.28 3.05
N THR A 10 2.92 28.75 1.83
CA THR A 10 2.00 27.65 1.61
C THR A 10 2.43 26.58 2.59
N ASN A 11 1.72 26.47 3.71
CA ASN A 11 1.92 25.39 4.65
C ASN A 11 1.55 24.15 3.86
N GLU A 12 2.60 23.46 3.40
CA GLU A 12 2.58 22.09 2.95
C GLU A 12 1.87 21.32 4.05
N ALA A 13 0.54 21.25 3.93
CA ALA A 13 -0.19 20.19 4.56
C ALA A 13 0.56 18.95 4.07
N LEU A 14 1.40 18.41 4.95
CA LEU A 14 1.50 16.99 5.23
C LEU A 14 0.17 16.40 4.78
N ALA A 15 0.12 16.06 3.49
CA ALA A 15 -0.98 15.35 2.90
C ALA A 15 -0.92 14.04 3.65
N ALA A 16 -1.78 13.95 4.67
CA ALA A 16 -1.78 12.84 5.58
C ALA A 16 -1.99 11.64 4.68
N THR A 17 -0.95 10.82 4.53
CA THR A 17 -1.05 9.51 3.91
C THR A 17 -2.33 8.88 4.43
N PRO A 18 -3.23 8.35 3.57
CA PRO A 18 -4.45 7.72 4.05
C PRO A 18 -4.07 6.71 5.14
N ALA A 19 -4.56 6.94 6.36
CA ALA A 19 -4.10 6.20 7.54
C ALA A 19 -4.49 4.71 7.49
N SER A 20 -5.40 4.35 6.58
CA SER A 20 -5.96 3.02 6.46
C SER A 20 -6.25 2.69 5.00
N LEU A 21 -5.86 1.49 4.60
CA LEU A 21 -6.21 0.85 3.35
C LEU A 21 -7.21 -0.26 3.69
N ASP A 22 -8.40 -0.23 3.09
CA ASP A 22 -9.38 -1.30 3.27
C ASP A 22 -9.01 -2.44 2.30
N ALA A 23 -8.60 -3.58 2.87
CA ALA A 23 -8.10 -4.73 2.12
C ALA A 23 -8.95 -5.97 2.43
N ASP A 24 -9.41 -6.65 1.39
CA ASP A 24 -10.04 -7.97 1.50
C ASP A 24 -8.93 -9.02 1.60
N VAL A 25 -8.76 -9.61 2.78
CA VAL A 25 -7.77 -10.66 3.03
C VAL A 25 -8.46 -12.01 2.93
N ARG A 26 -8.08 -12.82 1.93
CA ARG A 26 -8.56 -14.18 1.74
C ARG A 26 -7.45 -15.15 2.02
N VAL A 27 -7.71 -16.06 2.95
CA VAL A 27 -6.80 -17.16 3.27
C VAL A 27 -7.45 -18.46 2.82
N THR A 28 -6.78 -19.18 1.94
CA THR A 28 -7.24 -20.49 1.45
C THR A 28 -6.23 -21.57 1.81
N GLY A 29 -6.73 -22.79 2.05
CA GLY A 29 -5.90 -23.93 2.48
C GLY A 29 -5.91 -24.22 3.98
N ILE A 30 -6.63 -23.43 4.79
CA ILE A 30 -6.83 -23.66 6.24
C ILE A 30 -8.33 -23.61 6.54
N GLU A 31 -8.84 -24.61 7.26
CA GLU A 31 -10.22 -24.58 7.79
C GLU A 31 -10.33 -23.57 8.94
N ASP A 32 -11.50 -22.98 9.17
CA ASP A 32 -11.69 -22.02 10.27
C ASP A 32 -11.35 -22.65 11.63
N GLY A 33 -10.48 -22.00 12.41
CA GLY A 33 -9.89 -22.55 13.65
C GLY A 33 -8.89 -23.69 13.45
N GLY A 34 -8.50 -24.00 12.21
CA GLY A 34 -7.53 -25.03 11.86
C GLY A 34 -6.09 -24.65 12.18
N THR A 35 -5.25 -25.66 12.40
CA THR A 35 -3.80 -25.46 12.56
C THR A 35 -3.13 -25.40 11.19
N ILE A 36 -2.32 -24.36 10.97
CA ILE A 36 -1.40 -24.31 9.83
C ILE A 36 -0.32 -25.35 10.08
N ASP A 37 -0.40 -26.46 9.37
CA ASP A 37 0.65 -27.48 9.34
C ASP A 37 1.63 -27.12 8.23
N SER A 38 2.93 -27.08 8.54
CA SER A 38 4.02 -26.81 7.60
C SER A 38 4.14 -27.84 6.47
N SER A 39 3.33 -28.90 6.50
CA SER A 39 3.15 -29.84 5.40
C SER A 39 2.24 -29.33 4.25
N LYS A 40 1.50 -28.22 4.45
CA LYS A 40 0.59 -27.65 3.46
C LYS A 40 0.92 -26.19 3.16
N ASN A 41 0.91 -25.84 1.87
CA ASN A 41 0.98 -24.44 1.46
C ASN A 41 -0.34 -23.75 1.80
N VAL A 42 -0.23 -22.53 2.32
CA VAL A 42 -1.35 -21.62 2.54
C VAL A 42 -1.24 -20.53 1.51
N ASP A 43 -2.33 -20.28 0.79
CA ASP A 43 -2.40 -19.18 -0.16
C ASP A 43 -3.15 -18.03 0.52
N VAL A 44 -2.46 -16.92 0.72
CA VAL A 44 -3.03 -15.66 1.20
C VAL A 44 -3.12 -14.74 0.00
N THR A 45 -4.32 -14.27 -0.30
CA THR A 45 -4.58 -13.29 -1.36
C THR A 45 -5.15 -12.05 -0.73
N ILE A 46 -4.54 -10.90 -1.03
CA ILE A 46 -4.96 -9.62 -0.47
C ILE A 46 -5.33 -8.71 -1.63
N ASP A 47 -6.57 -8.25 -1.65
CA ASP A 47 -7.12 -7.36 -2.69
C ASP A 47 -7.52 -6.01 -2.07
N PHE A 48 -7.05 -4.91 -2.64
CA PHE A 48 -7.35 -3.57 -2.11
C PHE A 48 -7.37 -2.50 -3.21
N GLN A 49 -8.12 -1.43 -2.94
CA GLN A 49 -8.05 -0.21 -3.74
C GLN A 49 -6.97 0.72 -3.20
N VAL A 50 -6.25 1.37 -4.11
CA VAL A 50 -5.25 2.39 -3.80
C VAL A 50 -5.78 3.71 -4.36
N PRO A 51 -6.43 4.56 -3.52
CA PRO A 51 -6.87 5.87 -3.96
C PRO A 51 -5.67 6.68 -4.48
N VAL A 52 -5.78 7.20 -5.70
CA VAL A 52 -4.75 8.04 -6.33
C VAL A 52 -5.35 9.39 -6.74
N LYS A 53 -4.50 10.38 -7.00
CA LYS A 53 -4.94 11.74 -7.37
C LYS A 53 -5.93 11.78 -8.54
N GLY A 54 -5.82 10.85 -9.50
CA GLY A 54 -6.74 10.77 -10.63
C GLY A 54 -8.16 10.27 -10.29
N ASP A 55 -8.41 9.76 -9.08
CA ASP A 55 -9.76 9.44 -8.60
C ASP A 55 -10.56 10.70 -8.21
N GLY A 56 -9.91 11.86 -8.11
CA GLY A 56 -10.58 13.12 -7.74
C GLY A 56 -11.01 13.18 -6.28
N VAL A 57 -10.37 12.38 -5.41
CA VAL A 57 -10.55 12.38 -3.96
C VAL A 57 -9.53 13.30 -3.28
N ASP A 58 -9.88 13.80 -2.10
CA ASP A 58 -8.99 14.69 -1.32
C ASP A 58 -7.91 13.93 -0.54
N ASP A 59 -8.12 12.63 -0.28
CA ASP A 59 -7.23 11.75 0.47
C ASP A 59 -6.77 10.59 -0.44
N TYR A 60 -5.48 10.59 -0.80
CA TYR A 60 -4.90 9.66 -1.77
C TYR A 60 -3.44 9.36 -1.45
N TYR A 61 -2.97 8.20 -1.91
CA TYR A 61 -1.57 7.79 -1.77
C TYR A 61 -0.67 8.51 -2.78
N GLN A 62 0.51 8.88 -2.31
CA GLN A 62 1.59 9.46 -3.09
C GLN A 62 2.73 8.45 -3.26
N HIS A 63 3.59 8.74 -4.23
CA HIS A 63 4.83 7.98 -4.37
C HIS A 63 5.65 8.04 -3.08
N ASP A 64 6.25 6.90 -2.72
CA ASP A 64 6.99 6.65 -1.47
C ASP A 64 6.15 6.62 -0.18
N ASP A 65 4.82 6.77 -0.26
CA ASP A 65 3.96 6.51 0.89
C ASP A 65 4.12 5.06 1.37
N THR A 66 3.99 4.87 2.68
CA THR A 66 4.11 3.55 3.31
C THR A 66 2.87 3.23 4.13
N VAL A 67 2.37 2.01 3.97
CA VAL A 67 1.25 1.48 4.77
C VAL A 67 1.60 0.10 5.31
N THR A 68 1.11 -0.20 6.51
CA THR A 68 1.24 -1.52 7.14
C THR A 68 -0.14 -2.14 7.30
N LEU A 69 -0.31 -3.34 6.77
CA LEU A 69 -1.51 -4.15 6.87
C LEU A 69 -1.29 -5.28 7.87
N LEU A 70 -2.23 -5.43 8.79
CA LEU A 70 -2.31 -6.61 9.65
C LEU A 70 -2.98 -7.74 8.86
N LEU A 71 -2.22 -8.80 8.56
CA LEU A 71 -2.74 -9.94 7.80
C LEU A 71 -3.51 -10.90 8.70
N SER A 72 -2.98 -11.14 9.90
CA SER A 72 -3.61 -12.02 10.86
C SER A 72 -3.06 -11.83 12.26
N THR A 73 -3.96 -11.89 13.24
CA THR A 73 -3.61 -12.00 14.67
C THR A 73 -3.45 -13.46 15.11
N SER A 74 -3.85 -14.42 14.27
CA SER A 74 -3.98 -15.83 14.63
C SER A 74 -2.87 -16.71 14.06
N PHE A 75 -2.13 -16.22 13.07
CA PHE A 75 -0.96 -16.89 12.52
C PHE A 75 0.22 -15.93 12.35
N HIS A 76 1.40 -16.52 12.23
CA HIS A 76 2.66 -15.82 12.01
C HIS A 76 3.54 -16.62 11.05
N PHE A 77 4.57 -15.97 10.52
CA PHE A 77 5.57 -16.64 9.71
C PHE A 77 6.64 -17.26 10.62
N ASP A 78 6.90 -18.57 10.53
CA ASP A 78 8.08 -19.19 11.19
C ASP A 78 9.39 -18.59 10.67
N ALA A 79 9.44 -18.36 9.36
CA ALA A 79 10.40 -17.51 8.70
C ALA A 79 9.64 -16.64 7.70
N ALA A 80 9.77 -15.32 7.81
CA ALA A 80 9.16 -14.40 6.86
C ALA A 80 9.66 -14.73 5.44
N PRO A 81 8.77 -14.76 4.43
CA PRO A 81 9.16 -14.94 3.04
C PRO A 81 10.29 -13.99 2.65
N ALA A 82 11.31 -14.51 1.96
CA ALA A 82 12.49 -13.75 1.63
C ALA A 82 12.24 -12.82 0.42
N GLY A 83 12.57 -11.54 0.60
CA GLY A 83 12.59 -10.55 -0.47
C GLY A 83 11.26 -9.80 -0.66
N PRO A 84 11.31 -8.60 -1.25
CA PRO A 84 10.12 -7.83 -1.56
C PRO A 84 9.31 -8.49 -2.70
N ILE A 85 7.99 -8.41 -2.58
CA ILE A 85 7.04 -8.79 -3.64
C ILE A 85 6.67 -7.53 -4.41
N ASP A 86 6.73 -7.57 -5.74
CA ASP A 86 6.31 -6.43 -6.57
C ASP A 86 4.77 -6.33 -6.57
N LEU A 87 4.25 -5.17 -6.15
CA LEU A 87 2.84 -4.87 -6.22
C LEU A 87 2.52 -4.27 -7.59
N MET A 88 1.66 -4.93 -8.36
CA MET A 88 1.37 -4.53 -9.74
C MET A 88 -0.09 -4.12 -9.93
N HIS A 89 -0.31 -3.08 -10.73
CA HIS A 89 -1.60 -2.75 -11.32
C HIS A 89 -1.47 -2.84 -12.84
N GLN A 90 -2.09 -3.86 -13.44
CA GLN A 90 -1.91 -4.17 -14.86
C GLN A 90 -0.43 -4.37 -15.20
N SER A 91 0.17 -3.48 -16.00
CA SER A 91 1.61 -3.51 -16.35
C SER A 91 2.43 -2.46 -15.60
N LYS A 92 1.83 -1.76 -14.63
CA LYS A 92 2.47 -0.73 -13.83
C LYS A 92 2.83 -1.26 -12.47
N LYS A 93 4.03 -0.94 -12.00
CA LYS A 93 4.44 -1.24 -10.64
C LYS A 93 3.85 -0.17 -9.74
N LEU A 94 3.12 -0.57 -8.70
CA LEU A 94 2.64 0.34 -7.65
C LEU A 94 3.66 0.51 -6.55
N GLY A 95 4.42 -0.55 -6.27
CA GLY A 95 5.37 -0.52 -5.17
C GLY A 95 5.92 -1.90 -4.84
N THR A 96 6.40 -2.02 -3.60
CA THR A 96 6.96 -3.25 -3.05
C THR A 96 6.29 -3.62 -1.74
N VAL A 97 6.00 -4.90 -1.56
CA VAL A 97 5.46 -5.47 -0.32
C VAL A 97 6.54 -6.26 0.39
N THR A 98 6.70 -6.05 1.70
CA THR A 98 7.55 -6.86 2.57
C THR A 98 6.69 -7.55 3.61
N LEU A 99 6.79 -8.88 3.69
CA LEU A 99 6.11 -9.69 4.70
C LEU A 99 7.00 -9.82 5.94
N SER A 100 6.41 -9.68 7.13
CA SER A 100 7.13 -9.85 8.40
C SER A 100 6.18 -10.16 9.54
N ASN A 101 6.71 -10.40 10.75
CA ASN A 101 5.93 -10.45 11.98
C ASN A 101 6.15 -9.14 12.77
N ASN A 102 5.09 -8.57 13.33
CA ASN A 102 5.20 -7.41 14.21
C ASN A 102 5.76 -7.80 15.60
N SER A 103 5.87 -6.83 16.52
CA SER A 103 6.36 -7.07 17.88
C SER A 103 5.47 -7.98 18.74
N GLU A 104 4.21 -8.18 18.35
CA GLU A 104 3.26 -9.11 18.98
C GLU A 104 3.28 -10.50 18.33
N ASN A 105 4.21 -10.75 17.41
CA ASN A 105 4.32 -11.96 16.62
C ASN A 105 3.07 -12.24 15.76
N GLN A 106 2.48 -11.18 15.19
CA GLN A 106 1.36 -11.27 14.25
C GLN A 106 1.88 -11.03 12.82
N ALA A 107 1.32 -11.74 11.84
CA ALA A 107 1.69 -11.58 10.44
C ALA A 107 1.25 -10.19 9.90
N ILE A 108 2.19 -9.45 9.32
CA ILE A 108 1.95 -8.14 8.70
C ILE A 108 2.53 -8.08 7.28
N ALA A 109 1.97 -7.20 6.46
CA ALA A 109 2.53 -6.77 5.19
C ALA A 109 2.82 -5.27 5.24
N THR A 110 4.04 -4.86 4.91
CA THR A 110 4.40 -3.45 4.73
C THR A 110 4.51 -3.16 3.25
N ILE A 111 3.70 -2.22 2.77
CA ILE A 111 3.66 -1.78 1.38
C ILE A 111 4.34 -0.42 1.32
N VAL A 112 5.31 -0.28 0.42
CA VAL A 112 5.91 1.00 0.06
C VAL A 112 5.53 1.30 -1.38
N PHE A 113 4.84 2.42 -1.63
CA PHE A 113 4.39 2.85 -2.96
C PHE A 113 5.52 3.50 -3.78
N ASN A 114 6.64 2.78 -3.92
CA ASN A 114 7.86 3.19 -4.65
C ASN A 114 7.88 2.70 -6.11
N GLY A 115 6.70 2.57 -6.71
CA GLY A 115 6.51 2.07 -8.06
C GLY A 115 6.69 3.15 -9.13
N ASP A 116 5.93 3.03 -10.22
CA ASP A 116 5.95 4.00 -11.31
C ASP A 116 5.29 5.32 -10.85
N GLU A 117 6.06 6.41 -10.82
CA GLU A 117 5.61 7.73 -10.34
C GLU A 117 4.37 8.26 -11.09
N ASP A 118 4.20 7.90 -12.36
CA ASP A 118 3.09 8.37 -13.20
C ASP A 118 1.72 7.82 -12.80
N VAL A 119 1.68 6.77 -11.97
CA VAL A 119 0.46 6.28 -11.35
C VAL A 119 -0.04 7.22 -10.25
N PHE A 120 0.89 7.82 -9.50
CA PHE A 120 0.59 8.66 -8.34
C PHE A 120 0.57 10.15 -8.69
N ASP A 121 1.32 10.57 -9.71
CA ASP A 121 1.43 11.95 -10.16
C ASP A 121 1.06 12.12 -11.64
N PRO A 122 -0.11 12.73 -11.95
CA PRO A 122 -0.53 13.04 -13.30
C PRO A 122 0.45 13.92 -14.10
N GLU A 123 1.27 14.73 -13.43
CA GLU A 123 2.27 15.58 -14.10
C GLU A 123 3.45 14.76 -14.67
N LYS A 124 3.63 13.52 -14.21
CA LYS A 124 4.65 12.59 -14.69
C LYS A 124 4.21 11.74 -15.87
N ILE A 125 2.93 11.82 -16.26
CA ILE A 125 2.39 11.10 -17.41
C ILE A 125 2.92 11.73 -18.70
N SER A 126 3.72 10.96 -19.45
CA SER A 126 4.24 11.40 -20.75
C SER A 126 3.09 11.52 -21.77
N ASP A 127 3.17 12.52 -22.67
CA ASP A 127 2.21 12.80 -23.74
C ASP A 127 0.79 13.23 -23.31
N GLY A 128 0.61 13.76 -22.09
CA GLY A 128 -0.70 14.30 -21.67
C GLY A 128 -1.79 13.24 -21.59
N GLY A 129 -1.39 12.00 -21.29
CA GLY A 129 -2.30 10.89 -21.01
C GLY A 129 -3.24 11.20 -19.84
N GLN A 130 -4.31 10.42 -19.75
CA GLN A 130 -5.28 10.59 -18.66
C GLN A 130 -4.68 10.12 -17.33
N PRO A 131 -4.95 10.83 -16.21
CA PRO A 131 -4.62 10.37 -14.87
C PRO A 131 -5.13 8.95 -14.61
N TYR A 132 -4.34 8.13 -13.91
CA TYR A 132 -4.79 6.81 -13.45
C TYR A 132 -5.90 6.97 -12.43
N SER A 133 -6.89 6.07 -12.49
CA SER A 133 -8.01 6.00 -11.55
C SER A 133 -8.41 4.54 -11.34
N ASN A 134 -9.10 4.27 -10.24
CA ASN A 134 -9.49 2.92 -9.80
C ASN A 134 -8.29 1.98 -9.71
N VAL A 135 -7.16 2.50 -9.20
CA VAL A 135 -5.96 1.70 -9.00
C VAL A 135 -6.23 0.66 -7.91
N SER A 136 -5.84 -0.58 -8.19
CA SER A 136 -5.98 -1.70 -7.27
C SER A 136 -4.71 -2.52 -7.24
N GLY A 137 -4.38 -3.03 -6.06
CA GLY A 137 -3.28 -3.94 -5.83
C GLY A 137 -3.77 -5.31 -5.43
N GLN A 138 -3.05 -6.34 -5.87
CA GLN A 138 -3.25 -7.73 -5.44
C GLN A 138 -1.89 -8.41 -5.27
N PHE A 139 -1.72 -9.18 -4.20
CA PHE A 139 -0.57 -10.06 -4.00
C PHE A 139 -0.91 -11.27 -3.12
#